data_AF-A0A3A0W201-F1
#
_entry.id   AF-A0A3A0W201-F1
#
_cell.length_a   1.000
_cell.length_b   1.000
_cell.length_c   1.000
_cell.angle_alpha   90.00
_cell.angle_beta   90.00
_cell.angle_gamma   90.00
#
_symmetry.space_group_name_H-M   'P 1'
#
loop_
_entity.id
_entity.type
_entity.pdbx_description
1 polymer ?
#
loop_
_entity_poly.entity_id
_entity_poly.type
_entity_poly.pdbx_seq_one_letter_code
_entity_poly.pdbx_strand_id
1 'polypeptide(L)'
;MYSQVQNFIIEDKTIDFAKQFEKLSTALFNLLDTPVKSTHHIGGTKHFNYPTEPILDILVGVNNLHDITSLDEKRLNYAGFYRLHHPYKKKVVMAQFNNLIDLKQTARLHIIQKDSPLYDDYLLTTKYLENNPSIAQAFGEDKQNLANHTPIIRAYENQKQHLFSKLLKQLPIE
;
A
#
# COMPACT_ATOMS: atom_id res chain seq x y z
N MET A 1 -0.68 11.30 -14.31
CA MET A 1 -0.66 10.06 -13.50
C MET A 1 -0.82 8.90 -14.46
N TYR A 2 -0.04 7.83 -14.31
CA TYR A 2 -0.20 6.61 -15.10
C TYR A 2 -1.67 6.19 -15.09
N SER A 3 -2.28 6.06 -16.27
CA SER A 3 -3.74 5.98 -16.44
C SER A 3 -4.28 4.55 -16.37
N GLN A 4 -3.39 3.55 -16.36
CA GLN A 4 -3.72 2.13 -16.43
C GLN A 4 -3.26 1.40 -15.16
N VAL A 5 -3.84 0.23 -14.90
CA VAL A 5 -3.35 -0.68 -13.86
C VAL A 5 -2.03 -1.27 -14.32
N GLN A 6 -1.00 -1.29 -13.47
CA GLN A 6 0.29 -1.91 -13.80
C GLN A 6 0.12 -3.42 -13.90
N ASN A 7 0.73 -4.02 -14.93
CA ASN A 7 0.67 -5.47 -15.16
C ASN A 7 1.08 -6.25 -13.91
N PHE A 8 0.28 -7.25 -13.55
CA PHE A 8 0.54 -8.10 -12.40
C PHE A 8 1.81 -8.94 -12.59
N ILE A 9 2.53 -9.15 -11.50
CA ILE A 9 3.66 -10.07 -11.36
C ILE A 9 3.31 -11.17 -10.36
N ILE A 10 3.92 -12.34 -10.51
CA ILE A 10 3.63 -13.54 -9.69
C ILE A 10 4.75 -13.88 -8.70
N GLU A 11 5.91 -13.26 -8.83
CA GLU A 11 7.09 -13.53 -8.01
C GLU A 11 8.07 -12.34 -8.04
N ASP A 12 8.97 -12.28 -7.07
CA ASP A 12 10.01 -11.28 -6.98
C ASP A 12 11.33 -11.76 -7.59
N LYS A 13 11.46 -11.59 -8.91
CA LYS A 13 12.66 -12.02 -9.65
C LYS A 13 13.78 -10.98 -9.68
N THR A 14 13.47 -9.70 -9.51
CA THR A 14 14.40 -8.63 -9.88
C THR A 14 14.44 -7.43 -8.95
N ILE A 15 13.38 -7.17 -8.17
CA ILE A 15 13.24 -5.92 -7.41
C ILE A 15 13.78 -6.10 -5.99
N ASP A 16 13.65 -7.30 -5.42
CA ASP A 16 13.94 -7.58 -4.02
C ASP A 16 13.13 -6.63 -3.12
N PHE A 17 11.81 -6.81 -3.13
CA PHE A 17 10.83 -6.01 -2.41
C PHE A 17 11.09 -6.02 -0.90
N ALA A 18 11.62 -7.12 -0.35
CA ALA A 18 12.01 -7.19 1.06
C ALA A 18 13.16 -6.22 1.35
N LYS A 19 14.23 -6.25 0.55
CA LYS A 19 15.34 -5.29 0.69
C LYS A 19 14.92 -3.85 0.40
N GLN A 20 14.03 -3.65 -0.57
CA GLN A 20 13.48 -2.34 -0.88
C GLN A 20 12.64 -1.80 0.28
N PHE A 21 11.84 -2.66 0.92
CA PHE A 21 11.10 -2.34 2.13
C PHE A 21 12.05 -1.90 3.26
N GLU A 22 13.09 -2.68 3.56
CA GLU A 22 14.06 -2.33 4.62
C GLU A 22 14.73 -0.98 4.35
N LYS A 23 15.13 -0.72 3.10
CA LYS A 23 15.70 0.56 2.69
C LYS A 23 14.73 1.72 2.91
N LEU A 24 13.49 1.59 2.46
CA LEU A 24 12.49 2.65 2.57
C LEU A 24 12.01 2.85 4.01
N SER A 25 11.84 1.78 4.77
CA SER A 25 11.57 1.79 6.21
C SER A 25 12.65 2.60 6.95
N THR A 26 13.92 2.26 6.72
CA THR A 26 15.06 2.99 7.30
C THR A 26 15.05 4.46 6.91
N ALA A 27 14.77 4.78 5.64
CA ALA A 27 14.69 6.17 5.18
C ALA A 27 13.56 6.95 5.86
N LEU A 28 12.40 6.34 6.08
CA LEU A 28 11.24 6.95 6.75
C LEU A 28 11.52 7.24 8.24
N PHE A 29 12.23 6.34 8.93
CA PHE A 29 12.64 6.56 10.32
C PHE A 29 13.78 7.58 10.47
N ASN A 30 14.61 7.74 9.44
CA ASN A 30 15.72 8.71 9.45
C ASN A 30 15.32 10.11 8.98
N LEU A 31 14.05 10.35 8.64
CA LEU A 31 13.58 11.72 8.38
C LEU A 31 13.74 12.56 9.64
N LEU A 32 14.25 13.77 9.50
CA LEU A 32 14.40 14.71 10.62
C LEU A 32 13.04 14.96 11.27
N ASP A 33 12.97 14.80 12.59
CA ASP A 33 11.74 14.90 13.40
C ASP A 33 10.58 14.03 12.89
N THR A 34 10.90 12.82 12.41
CA THR A 34 9.91 11.94 11.80
C THR A 34 8.70 11.67 12.72
N PRO A 35 7.46 11.83 12.24
CA PRO A 35 6.27 11.41 12.96
C PRO A 35 6.07 9.89 12.88
N VAL A 36 6.85 9.17 12.05
CA VAL A 36 6.75 7.72 11.84
C VAL A 36 7.09 6.96 13.12
N LYS A 37 6.20 6.06 13.54
CA LYS A 37 6.34 5.20 14.73
C LYS A 37 6.44 3.72 14.39
N SER A 38 5.93 3.32 13.23
CA SER A 38 6.01 1.95 12.75
C SER A 38 5.92 1.90 11.22
N THR A 39 6.52 0.87 10.66
CA THR A 39 6.41 0.54 9.23
C THR A 39 6.21 -0.96 9.07
N HIS A 40 5.29 -1.36 8.18
CA HIS A 40 5.08 -2.77 7.86
C HIS A 40 4.97 -2.94 6.35
N HIS A 41 5.67 -3.93 5.81
CA HIS A 41 5.44 -4.39 4.44
C HIS A 41 4.07 -5.05 4.40
N ILE A 42 3.18 -4.53 3.55
CA ILE A 42 1.82 -5.05 3.36
C ILE A 42 1.57 -5.33 1.88
N GLY A 43 0.41 -5.91 1.58
CA GLY A 43 0.00 -6.18 0.20
C GLY A 43 0.69 -7.40 -0.42
N GLY A 44 0.42 -7.62 -1.71
CA GLY A 44 0.78 -8.88 -2.37
C GLY A 44 2.28 -9.06 -2.56
N THR A 45 3.05 -7.98 -2.66
CA THR A 45 4.52 -8.04 -2.84
C THR A 45 5.26 -8.50 -1.58
N LYS A 46 4.56 -8.65 -0.45
CA LYS A 46 5.13 -9.23 0.78
C LYS A 46 5.34 -10.74 0.66
N HIS A 47 4.40 -11.45 0.04
CA HIS A 47 4.33 -12.91 0.13
C HIS A 47 4.06 -13.62 -1.20
N PHE A 48 3.59 -12.91 -2.24
CA PHE A 48 3.33 -13.47 -3.58
C PHE A 48 2.38 -14.68 -3.63
N ASN A 49 1.46 -14.82 -2.67
CA ASN A 49 0.43 -15.87 -2.69
C ASN A 49 -0.64 -15.65 -3.77
N TYR A 50 -0.59 -14.51 -4.48
CA TYR A 50 -1.45 -14.19 -5.61
C TYR A 50 -0.78 -13.16 -6.54
N PRO A 51 -1.17 -13.07 -7.82
CA PRO A 51 -0.63 -12.07 -8.75
C PRO A 51 -0.88 -10.63 -8.25
N THR A 52 0.16 -9.81 -8.16
CA THR A 52 0.09 -8.46 -7.57
C THR A 52 0.73 -7.40 -8.45
N GLU A 53 0.25 -6.15 -8.35
CA GLU A 53 0.89 -5.02 -9.01
C GLU A 53 2.34 -4.93 -8.48
N PRO A 54 3.34 -4.61 -9.32
CA PRO A 54 4.74 -4.49 -8.92
C PRO A 54 4.97 -3.17 -8.16
N ILE A 55 4.26 -3.02 -7.05
CA ILE A 55 4.24 -1.85 -6.18
C ILE A 55 4.47 -2.33 -4.76
N LEU A 56 5.47 -1.76 -4.10
CA LEU A 56 5.72 -1.99 -2.69
C LEU A 56 4.73 -1.20 -1.83
N ASP A 57 3.75 -1.87 -1.21
CA ASP A 57 2.83 -1.21 -0.28
C ASP A 57 3.42 -1.24 1.15
N ILE A 58 3.52 -0.07 1.78
CA ILE A 58 4.07 0.11 3.13
C ILE A 58 3.00 0.76 4.01
N LEU A 59 2.59 0.05 5.07
CA LEU A 59 1.78 0.64 6.14
C LEU A 59 2.70 1.45 7.05
N VAL A 60 2.37 2.72 7.26
CA VAL A 60 3.13 3.64 8.11
C VAL A 60 2.22 4.09 9.26
N GLY A 61 2.62 3.77 10.49
CA GLY A 61 1.90 4.19 11.69
C GLY A 61 2.45 5.50 12.24
N VAL A 62 1.55 6.43 12.55
CA VAL A 62 1.84 7.69 13.25
C VAL A 62 0.97 7.83 14.49
N ASN A 63 1.37 8.63 15.48
CA ASN A 63 0.54 8.82 16.69
C ASN A 63 -0.75 9.58 16.37
N ASN A 64 -0.67 10.57 15.50
CA ASN A 64 -1.82 11.31 14.98
C ASN A 64 -1.61 11.60 13.49
N LEU A 65 -2.65 11.46 12.67
CA LEU A 65 -2.58 11.85 11.26
C LEU A 65 -2.27 13.33 11.04
N HIS A 66 -2.59 14.18 12.01
CA HIS A 66 -2.22 15.59 12.00
C HIS A 66 -0.71 15.82 12.19
N ASP A 67 0.02 14.81 12.67
CA ASP A 67 1.49 14.85 12.75
C ASP A 67 2.13 14.84 11.34
N ILE A 68 1.37 14.46 10.30
CA ILE A 68 1.80 14.66 8.90
C ILE A 68 1.48 16.11 8.52
N THR A 69 2.36 17.01 8.95
CA THR A 69 2.25 18.43 8.63
C THR A 69 2.73 18.72 7.21
N SER A 70 2.53 19.95 6.72
CA SER A 70 3.12 20.38 5.44
C SER A 70 4.65 20.29 5.40
N LEU A 71 5.33 20.31 6.56
CA LEU A 71 6.77 20.15 6.65
C LEU A 71 7.17 18.70 6.39
N ASP A 72 6.44 17.75 6.97
CA ASP A 72 6.66 16.32 6.75
C ASP A 72 6.33 15.91 5.33
N GLU A 73 5.29 16.50 4.73
CA GLU A 73 5.01 16.33 3.30
C GLU A 73 6.18 16.80 2.42
N LYS A 74 6.83 17.93 2.74
CA LYS A 74 8.02 18.38 2.01
C LYS A 74 9.20 17.43 2.15
N ARG A 75 9.43 16.89 3.35
CA ARG A 75 10.49 15.90 3.60
C ARG A 75 10.23 14.60 2.83
N LEU A 76 8.97 14.15 2.81
CA LEU A 76 8.54 12.98 2.04
C LEU A 76 8.67 13.23 0.52
N ASN A 77 8.32 14.42 0.04
CA ASN A 77 8.54 14.80 -1.36
C ASN A 77 10.04 14.78 -1.72
N TYR A 78 10.92 15.25 -0.83
CA TYR A 78 12.37 15.17 -1.03
C TYR A 78 12.88 13.72 -1.04
N ALA A 79 12.27 12.84 -0.25
CA ALA A 79 12.48 11.39 -0.29
C ALA A 79 11.78 10.70 -1.49
N GLY A 80 11.18 11.47 -2.42
CA GLY A 80 10.56 10.97 -3.64
C GLY A 80 9.12 10.47 -3.48
N PHE A 81 8.49 10.65 -2.32
CA PHE A 81 7.10 10.29 -2.08
C PHE A 81 6.19 11.49 -2.32
N TYR A 82 5.24 11.35 -3.23
CA TYR A 82 4.30 12.40 -3.59
C TYR A 82 2.89 12.03 -3.15
N ARG A 83 2.17 13.00 -2.57
CA ARG A 83 0.80 12.79 -2.10
C ARG A 83 -0.14 12.46 -3.25
N LEU A 84 -0.88 11.36 -3.13
CA LEU A 84 -1.95 11.02 -4.05
C LEU A 84 -3.26 11.68 -3.60
N HIS A 85 -4.05 12.15 -4.57
CA HIS A 85 -5.39 12.64 -4.28
C HIS A 85 -6.29 11.47 -3.88
N HIS A 86 -6.53 11.34 -2.58
CA HIS A 86 -7.36 10.29 -1.99
C HIS A 86 -8.43 10.94 -1.09
N PRO A 87 -9.69 10.46 -1.11
CA PRO A 87 -10.70 10.94 -0.17
C PRO A 87 -10.19 10.82 1.26
N TYR A 88 -10.39 11.85 2.08
CA TYR A 88 -9.97 11.82 3.48
C TYR A 88 -10.79 10.76 4.23
N LYS A 89 -10.22 9.57 4.39
CA LYS A 89 -10.81 8.42 5.09
C LYS A 89 -9.90 7.99 6.25
N LYS A 90 -9.44 8.96 7.05
CA LYS A 90 -8.48 8.73 8.16
C LYS A 90 -7.20 8.03 7.68
N LYS A 91 -6.68 8.46 6.54
CA LYS A 91 -5.50 7.89 5.87
C LYS A 91 -4.91 8.92 4.90
N VAL A 92 -3.59 8.98 4.84
CA VAL A 92 -2.85 9.69 3.79
C VAL A 92 -2.19 8.65 2.89
N VAL A 93 -2.27 8.88 1.57
CA VAL A 93 -1.60 8.02 0.58
C VAL A 93 -0.53 8.82 -0.12
N MET A 94 0.67 8.27 -0.18
CA MET A 94 1.77 8.82 -0.96
C MET A 94 2.37 7.73 -1.84
N ALA A 95 2.99 8.10 -2.95
CA ALA A 95 3.63 7.14 -3.84
C ALA A 95 5.00 7.63 -4.32
N GLN A 96 5.92 6.68 -4.46
CA GLN A 96 7.14 6.84 -5.25
C GLN A 96 6.87 6.36 -6.68
N PHE A 97 7.53 7.01 -7.65
CA PHE A 97 7.42 6.68 -9.06
C PHE A 97 8.76 6.25 -9.65
N ASN A 98 8.73 5.45 -10.70
CA ASN A 98 9.93 5.04 -11.45
C ASN A 98 10.65 6.26 -12.07
N ASN A 99 9.88 7.21 -12.60
CA ASN A 99 10.32 8.49 -13.12
C ASN A 99 9.12 9.46 -13.19
N LEU A 100 9.39 10.74 -13.46
CA LEU A 100 8.37 11.79 -13.53
C LEU A 100 7.68 11.91 -14.91
N ILE A 101 7.95 10.97 -15.82
CA ILE A 101 7.38 10.93 -17.18
C ILE A 101 6.27 9.88 -17.25
N ASP A 102 6.61 8.62 -17.00
CA ASP A 102 5.69 7.48 -17.01
C ASP A 102 4.79 7.45 -15.76
N LEU A 103 5.31 7.94 -14.63
CA LEU A 103 4.61 7.97 -13.34
C LEU A 103 4.09 6.58 -12.91
N LYS A 104 4.83 5.51 -13.21
CA LYS A 104 4.53 4.16 -12.68
C LYS A 104 4.93 4.12 -11.22
N GLN A 105 4.01 3.71 -10.36
CA GLN A 105 4.27 3.58 -8.94
C GLN A 105 5.24 2.43 -8.69
N THR A 106 6.24 2.69 -7.84
CA THR A 106 7.21 1.68 -7.38
C THR A 106 6.99 1.34 -5.92
N ALA A 107 6.57 2.32 -5.12
CA ALA A 107 6.16 2.11 -3.73
C ALA A 107 4.99 3.02 -3.38
N ARG A 108 4.20 2.62 -2.38
CA ARG A 108 3.05 3.35 -1.87
C ARG A 108 3.04 3.33 -0.35
N LEU A 109 2.91 4.51 0.25
CA LEU A 109 2.74 4.66 1.69
C LEU A 109 1.27 4.76 2.03
N HIS A 110 0.85 3.95 2.99
CA HIS A 110 -0.45 4.01 3.65
C HIS A 110 -0.21 4.58 5.05
N ILE A 111 -0.28 5.90 5.19
CA ILE A 111 -0.02 6.56 6.48
C ILE A 111 -1.32 6.66 7.26
N ILE A 112 -1.35 6.05 8.44
CA ILE A 112 -2.54 5.84 9.26
C ILE A 112 -2.18 6.05 10.73
N GLN A 113 -3.14 6.54 11.51
CA GLN A 113 -2.97 6.60 12.96
C GLN A 113 -2.80 5.18 13.52
N LYS A 114 -1.72 4.96 14.26
CA LYS A 114 -1.39 3.70 14.92
C LYS A 114 -2.49 3.33 15.93
N ASP A 115 -2.75 2.03 16.06
CA ASP A 115 -3.75 1.45 16.97
C ASP A 115 -5.19 1.94 16.69
N SER A 116 -5.43 2.49 15.50
CA SER A 116 -6.78 2.75 15.01
C SER A 116 -7.34 1.48 14.34
N PRO A 117 -8.68 1.30 14.30
CA PRO A 117 -9.28 0.12 13.66
C PRO A 117 -8.78 -0.11 12.23
N LEU A 118 -8.61 0.96 11.45
CA LEU A 118 -8.12 0.86 10.08
C LEU A 118 -6.65 0.39 10.02
N TYR A 119 -5.83 0.79 10.98
CA TYR A 119 -4.43 0.34 11.05
C TYR A 119 -4.37 -1.17 11.33
N ASP A 120 -5.16 -1.62 12.30
CA ASP A 120 -5.24 -3.04 12.66
C ASP A 120 -5.85 -3.88 11.53
N ASP A 121 -6.86 -3.36 10.83
CA ASP A 121 -7.44 -3.97 9.62
C ASP A 121 -6.36 -4.28 8.56
N TYR A 122 -5.42 -3.34 8.32
CA TYR A 122 -4.31 -3.57 7.39
C TYR A 122 -3.35 -4.67 7.86
N LEU A 123 -3.05 -4.72 9.15
CA LEU A 123 -2.17 -5.76 9.72
C LEU A 123 -2.83 -7.14 9.69
N LEU A 124 -4.09 -7.22 10.13
CA LEU A 124 -4.88 -8.44 10.17
C LEU A 124 -5.09 -9.02 8.77
N THR A 125 -5.51 -8.21 7.80
CA THR A 125 -5.69 -8.67 6.41
C THR A 125 -4.39 -9.14 5.79
N THR A 126 -3.28 -8.42 6.02
CA THR A 126 -1.96 -8.84 5.53
C THR A 126 -1.59 -10.21 6.10
N LYS A 127 -1.70 -10.39 7.43
CA LYS A 127 -1.41 -11.67 8.08
C LYS A 127 -2.36 -12.78 7.62
N TYR A 128 -3.63 -12.46 7.40
CA TYR A 128 -4.64 -13.43 6.99
C TYR A 128 -4.38 -13.95 5.57
N LEU A 129 -4.08 -13.06 4.61
CA LEU A 129 -3.74 -13.45 3.23
C LEU A 129 -2.38 -14.18 3.14
N GLU A 130 -1.43 -13.83 4.00
CA GLU A 130 -0.14 -14.52 4.10
C GLU A 130 -0.31 -15.97 4.55
N ASN A 131 -1.19 -16.22 5.54
CA ASN A 131 -1.37 -17.54 6.14
C ASN A 131 -2.47 -18.41 5.50
N ASN A 132 -3.29 -17.87 4.59
CA ASN A 132 -4.39 -18.59 3.95
C ASN A 132 -4.29 -18.52 2.41
N PRO A 133 -3.45 -19.36 1.77
CA PRO A 133 -3.20 -19.27 0.32
C PRO A 133 -4.45 -19.38 -0.55
N SER A 134 -5.44 -20.22 -0.18
CA SER A 134 -6.70 -20.35 -0.93
C SER A 134 -7.51 -19.06 -0.92
N ILE A 135 -7.59 -18.38 0.22
CA ILE A 135 -8.25 -17.08 0.35
C ILE A 135 -7.45 -16.01 -0.39
N ALA A 136 -6.11 -16.07 -0.30
CA ALA A 136 -5.22 -15.15 -0.99
C ALA A 136 -5.40 -15.24 -2.52
N GLN A 137 -5.49 -16.46 -3.05
CA GLN A 137 -5.76 -16.69 -4.47
C GLN A 137 -7.13 -16.14 -4.89
N ALA A 138 -8.20 -16.43 -4.14
CA ALA A 138 -9.53 -15.90 -4.44
C ALA A 138 -9.56 -14.36 -4.42
N PHE A 139 -8.88 -13.73 -3.45
CA PHE A 139 -8.71 -12.28 -3.40
C PHE A 139 -7.93 -11.74 -4.62
N GLY A 140 -6.89 -12.45 -5.05
CA GLY A 140 -6.11 -12.13 -6.25
C GLY A 140 -6.93 -12.21 -7.53
N GLU A 141 -7.73 -13.26 -7.69
CA GLU A 141 -8.64 -13.45 -8.83
C GLU A 141 -9.67 -12.32 -8.91
N ASP A 142 -10.31 -11.98 -7.77
CA ASP A 142 -11.21 -10.83 -7.66
C ASP A 142 -10.51 -9.52 -8.10
N LYS A 143 -9.24 -9.33 -7.73
CA LYS A 143 -8.44 -8.14 -8.08
C LYS A 143 -8.06 -8.10 -9.56
N GLN A 144 -7.70 -9.24 -10.16
CA GLN A 144 -7.39 -9.33 -11.58
C GLN A 144 -8.64 -9.11 -12.45
N ASN A 145 -9.75 -9.74 -12.07
CA ASN A 145 -11.05 -9.52 -12.70
C ASN A 145 -11.42 -8.03 -12.67
N LEU A 146 -11.19 -7.36 -11.53
CA LEU A 146 -11.43 -5.94 -11.39
C LEU A 146 -10.58 -5.09 -12.35
N ALA A 147 -9.28 -5.40 -12.46
CA ALA A 147 -8.37 -4.69 -13.34
C ALA A 147 -8.77 -4.83 -14.82
N ASN A 148 -9.21 -6.03 -15.23
CA ASN A 148 -9.60 -6.32 -16.61
C ASN A 148 -10.90 -5.61 -17.03
N HIS A 149 -11.81 -5.37 -16.10
CA HIS A 149 -13.13 -4.77 -16.39
C HIS A 149 -13.19 -3.27 -16.07
N THR A 150 -12.11 -2.68 -15.54
CA THR A 150 -12.10 -1.29 -15.08
C THR A 150 -10.98 -0.51 -15.76
N PRO A 151 -11.23 0.07 -16.95
CA PRO A 151 -10.19 0.74 -17.74
C PRO A 151 -9.68 2.04 -17.08
N ILE A 152 -10.42 2.59 -16.12
CA ILE A 152 -10.09 3.85 -15.44
C ILE A 152 -9.46 3.54 -14.08
N ILE A 153 -8.19 3.89 -13.90
CA ILE A 153 -7.42 3.66 -12.66
C ILE A 153 -8.12 4.14 -11.39
N ARG A 154 -8.81 5.29 -11.44
CA ARG A 154 -9.56 5.83 -10.29
C ARG A 154 -10.73 4.94 -9.89
N ALA A 155 -11.45 4.37 -10.86
CA ALA A 155 -12.55 3.45 -10.58
C ALA A 155 -12.02 2.14 -10.00
N TYR A 156 -10.89 1.64 -10.53
CA TYR A 156 -10.21 0.45 -10.02
C TYR A 156 -9.78 0.62 -8.56
N GLU A 157 -9.16 1.74 -8.21
CA GLU A 157 -8.74 2.02 -6.83
C GLU A 157 -9.92 2.16 -5.86
N ASN A 158 -11.04 2.78 -6.30
CA ASN A 158 -12.26 2.84 -5.50
C ASN A 158 -12.86 1.45 -5.26
N GLN A 159 -12.88 0.60 -6.29
CA GLN A 159 -13.43 -0.75 -6.17
C GLN A 159 -12.51 -1.71 -5.39
N LYS A 160 -11.18 -1.50 -5.41
CA LYS A 160 -10.24 -2.19 -4.51
C LYS A 160 -10.58 -1.97 -3.05
N GLN A 161 -11.08 -0.80 -2.69
CA GLN A 161 -11.54 -0.54 -1.33
C GLN A 161 -12.74 -1.42 -0.95
N HIS A 162 -13.64 -1.72 -1.90
CA HIS A 162 -14.74 -2.64 -1.66
C HIS A 162 -14.26 -4.08 -1.49
N LEU A 163 -13.26 -4.53 -2.27
CA LEU A 163 -12.63 -5.85 -2.09
C LEU A 163 -11.97 -5.98 -0.72
N PHE A 164 -11.24 -4.95 -0.28
CA PHE A 164 -10.67 -4.89 1.07
C PHE A 164 -11.74 -5.00 2.15
N SER A 165 -12.84 -4.25 2.00
CA SER A 165 -13.97 -4.30 2.94
C SER A 165 -14.68 -5.65 2.96
N LYS A 166 -14.75 -6.35 1.81
CA LYS A 166 -15.28 -7.72 1.69
C LYS A 166 -14.37 -8.72 2.43
N LEU A 167 -13.05 -8.59 2.27
CA LEU A 167 -12.07 -9.43 2.96
C LEU A 167 -12.15 -9.27 4.48
N LEU A 168 -12.29 -8.04 4.98
CA LEU A 168 -12.44 -7.79 6.42
C LEU A 168 -13.62 -8.53 7.05
N LYS A 169 -14.74 -8.67 6.33
CA LYS A 169 -15.92 -9.42 6.80
C LYS A 169 -15.70 -10.93 6.88
N GLN A 170 -14.64 -11.44 6.25
CA GLN A 170 -14.28 -12.86 6.27
C GLN A 170 -13.24 -13.16 7.35
N LEU A 171 -12.69 -12.14 8.02
CA LEU A 171 -11.77 -12.37 9.11
C LEU A 171 -12.50 -13.07 10.26
N PRO A 172 -11.90 -14.11 10.86
CA PRO A 172 -12.45 -14.72 12.06
C PRO A 172 -12.58 -13.65 13.15
N ILE A 173 -13.72 -13.66 13.85
CA ILE A 173 -13.91 -12.84 15.05
C ILE A 173 -13.11 -13.54 16.16
N GLU A 174 -12.11 -12.85 16.71
CA GLU A 174 -11.41 -13.29 17.93
C GLU A 174 -12.31 -13.20 19.16
#